data_AF-A0AAE1QII5-F1
#
_entry.id   AF-A0AAE1QII5-F1
#
_cell.length_a   1.000
_cell.length_b   1.000
_cell.length_c   1.000
_cell.angle_alpha   90.00
_cell.angle_beta   90.00
_cell.angle_gamma   90.00
#
_symmetry.space_group_name_H-M   'P 1'
#
loop_
_entity.id
_entity.type
_entity.pdbx_description
1 polymer ?
#
loop_
_entity_poly.entity_id
_entity_poly.type
_entity_poly.pdbx_seq_one_letter_code
_entity_poly.pdbx_strand_id
1 'polypeptide(L)'
;MSLVAGFVLGGGIGLFAASVTPTIPTADKPQQSAREVLRELKVSTLSYGKNFAAIGFMFSGVECAIESYRGKTDWKNGTYAGGITGGILGLRAGVKAGVFGAIGFAAFSSVIDYYMRH
;
A
#
# COMPACT_ATOMS: atom_id res chain seq x y z
N MET A 1 -0.21 -5.24 14.33
CA MET A 1 -1.49 -4.57 14.02
C MET A 1 -1.57 -4.07 12.57
N SER A 2 -0.46 -3.61 11.99
CA SER A 2 -0.40 -2.95 10.68
C SER A 2 -0.85 -3.81 9.49
N LEU A 3 -0.75 -5.14 9.57
CA LEU A 3 -1.24 -6.04 8.51
C LEU A 3 -2.78 -6.03 8.41
N VAL A 4 -3.48 -6.12 9.54
CA VAL A 4 -4.95 -6.10 9.58
C VAL A 4 -5.48 -4.72 9.21
N ALA A 5 -4.87 -3.66 9.75
CA ALA A 5 -5.21 -2.28 9.40
C ALA A 5 -5.00 -2.01 7.91
N GLY A 6 -3.86 -2.45 7.35
CA GLY A 6 -3.57 -2.35 5.91
C GLY A 6 -4.55 -3.14 5.05
N PHE A 7 -4.97 -4.33 5.48
CA PHE A 7 -5.97 -5.13 4.77
C PHE A 7 -7.33 -4.45 4.73
N VAL A 8 -7.80 -3.91 5.86
CA VAL A 8 -9.10 -3.23 5.95
C VAL A 8 -9.09 -1.94 5.12
N LEU A 9 -8.05 -1.12 5.27
CA LEU A 9 -7.90 0.12 4.51
C LEU A 9 -7.76 -0.15 3.01
N GLY A 10 -6.95 -1.14 2.62
CA GLY A 10 -6.81 -1.55 1.23
C GLY A 10 -8.09 -2.13 0.64
N GLY A 11 -8.88 -2.84 1.44
CA GLY A 11 -10.21 -3.29 1.06
C GLY A 11 -11.19 -2.13 0.85
N GLY A 12 -11.18 -1.13 1.74
CA GLY A 12 -12.01 0.07 1.60
C GLY A 12 -11.66 0.87 0.34
N ILE A 13 -10.37 1.14 0.11
CA ILE A 13 -9.89 1.84 -1.09
C ILE A 13 -10.18 1.03 -2.35
N GLY A 14 -9.96 -0.29 -2.32
CA GLY A 14 -10.22 -1.17 -3.47
C GLY A 14 -11.70 -1.21 -3.85
N LEU A 15 -12.60 -1.22 -2.86
CA LEU A 15 -14.04 -1.18 -3.09
C LEU A 15 -14.48 0.18 -3.65
N PHE A 16 -13.95 1.27 -3.11
CA PHE A 16 -14.23 2.61 -3.63
C PHE A 16 -13.71 2.78 -5.07
N ALA A 17 -12.46 2.40 -5.34
CA ALA A 17 -11.87 2.47 -6.67
C ALA A 17 -12.69 1.69 -7.69
N ALA A 18 -13.14 0.49 -7.33
CA ALA A 18 -13.95 -0.33 -8.22
C ALA A 18 -15.39 0.20 -8.40
N SER A 19 -15.91 1.00 -7.47
CA SER A 19 -17.21 1.69 -7.62
C SER A 19 -17.16 2.88 -8.58
N VAL A 20 -16.01 3.56 -8.68
CA VAL A 20 -15.83 4.74 -9.54
C VAL A 20 -15.19 4.42 -10.89
N THR A 21 -14.76 3.17 -11.10
CA THR A 21 -14.23 2.73 -12.40
C THR A 21 -15.41 2.51 -13.35
N PRO A 22 -15.62 3.34 -14.38
CA PRO A 22 -16.66 3.09 -15.35
C PRO A 22 -16.30 1.79 -16.09
N THR A 23 -17.16 0.78 -16.01
CA THR A 23 -17.15 -0.37 -16.91
C THR A 23 -17.55 0.14 -18.29
N ILE A 24 -16.60 0.75 -19.01
CA ILE A 24 -16.80 1.23 -20.39
C ILE A 24 -17.22 0.00 -21.21
N PRO A 25 -18.45 -0.05 -21.73
CA PRO A 25 -18.92 -1.18 -22.51
C PRO A 25 -18.22 -1.14 -23.87
N THR A 26 -17.08 -1.82 -23.99
CA THR A 26 -16.55 -2.23 -25.29
C THR A 26 -17.47 -3.31 -25.87
N ALA A 27 -17.71 -3.25 -27.18
CA ALA A 27 -18.69 -4.06 -27.93
C ALA A 27 -18.62 -5.59 -27.71
N ASP A 28 -17.56 -6.11 -27.10
CA ASP A 28 -17.33 -7.53 -26.80
C ASP A 28 -17.83 -8.02 -25.43
N LYS A 29 -18.32 -7.15 -24.52
CA LYS A 29 -18.84 -7.59 -23.21
C LYS A 29 -20.31 -7.16 -23.03
N PRO A 30 -21.28 -8.08 -23.26
CA PRO A 30 -22.67 -7.77 -22.95
C PRO A 30 -22.80 -7.52 -21.45
N GLN A 31 -23.66 -6.56 -21.09
CA GLN A 31 -24.10 -6.17 -19.75
C GLN A 31 -23.63 -7.13 -18.64
N GLN A 32 -22.52 -6.79 -17.96
CA GLN A 32 -21.97 -7.65 -16.91
C GLN A 32 -23.08 -7.91 -15.88
N SER A 33 -23.47 -9.18 -15.73
CA SER A 33 -24.43 -9.61 -14.73
C SER A 33 -23.98 -9.12 -13.35
N ALA A 34 -24.91 -8.73 -12.49
CA ALA A 34 -24.59 -8.28 -11.13
C ALA A 34 -23.68 -9.28 -10.38
N ARG A 35 -23.76 -10.58 -10.71
CA ARG A 35 -22.86 -11.62 -10.18
C ARG A 35 -21.43 -11.52 -10.71
N GLU A 36 -21.25 -11.21 -12.00
CA GLU A 36 -19.94 -11.00 -12.62
C GLU A 36 -19.26 -9.78 -12.00
N VAL A 37 -20.00 -8.67 -11.88
CA VAL A 37 -19.53 -7.43 -11.27
C VAL A 37 -19.16 -7.66 -9.81
N LEU A 38 -20.01 -8.33 -9.02
CA LEU A 38 -19.69 -8.67 -7.63
C LEU A 38 -18.47 -9.60 -7.51
N ARG A 39 -18.25 -10.49 -8.47
CA ARG A 39 -17.07 -11.37 -8.49
C ARG A 39 -15.81 -10.56 -8.79
N GLU A 40 -15.86 -9.67 -9.78
CA GLU A 40 -14.76 -8.78 -10.15
C GLU A 40 -14.43 -7.78 -9.03
N LEU A 41 -15.46 -7.23 -8.37
CA LEU A 41 -15.35 -6.40 -7.18
C LEU A 41 -14.65 -7.16 -6.05
N LYS A 42 -15.07 -8.39 -5.76
CA LYS A 42 -14.47 -9.22 -4.71
C LYS A 42 -13.01 -9.52 -5.00
N VAL A 43 -12.67 -9.95 -6.21
CA VAL A 43 -11.29 -10.28 -6.59
C VAL A 43 -10.40 -9.05 -6.52
N SER A 44 -10.86 -7.92 -7.05
CA SER A 44 -10.11 -6.65 -7.05
C SER A 44 -9.91 -6.14 -5.62
N THR A 45 -10.97 -6.07 -4.82
CA THR A 45 -10.93 -5.62 -3.42
C THR A 45 -9.99 -6.48 -2.58
N LEU A 46 -10.04 -7.81 -2.74
CA LEU A 46 -9.13 -8.72 -2.05
C LEU A 46 -7.68 -8.56 -2.51
N SER A 47 -7.45 -8.28 -3.80
CA SER A 47 -6.11 -7.99 -4.31
C SER A 47 -5.55 -6.72 -3.70
N TYR A 48 -6.30 -5.62 -3.69
CA TYR A 48 -5.89 -4.37 -3.04
C TYR A 48 -5.63 -4.57 -1.55
N GLY A 49 -6.56 -5.22 -0.82
CA GLY A 49 -6.38 -5.55 0.59
C GLY A 49 -5.08 -6.32 0.85
N LYS A 50 -4.75 -7.34 0.06
CA LYS A 50 -3.50 -8.11 0.20
C LYS A 50 -2.26 -7.24 -0.03
N ASN A 51 -2.28 -6.38 -1.05
CA ASN A 51 -1.15 -5.49 -1.35
C ASN A 51 -0.90 -4.47 -0.22
N PHE A 52 -1.94 -3.80 0.27
CA PHE A 52 -1.81 -2.85 1.37
C PHE A 52 -1.45 -3.53 2.70
N ALA A 53 -1.96 -4.73 2.95
CA ALA A 53 -1.56 -5.55 4.10
C ALA A 53 -0.06 -5.89 4.06
N ALA A 54 0.47 -6.25 2.88
CA ALA A 54 1.88 -6.55 2.69
C ALA A 54 2.77 -5.31 2.89
N ILE A 55 2.34 -4.14 2.38
CA ILE A 55 3.05 -2.87 2.58
C ILE A 55 3.10 -2.53 4.07
N GLY A 56 1.95 -2.57 4.76
CA GLY A 56 1.86 -2.26 6.19
C GLY A 56 2.67 -3.22 7.06
N PHE A 57 2.72 -4.50 6.70
CA PHE A 57 3.56 -5.49 7.36
C PHE A 57 5.06 -5.19 7.19
N MET A 58 5.50 -4.91 5.96
CA MET A 58 6.89 -4.58 5.67
C MET A 58 7.32 -3.30 6.38
N PHE A 59 6.51 -2.25 6.31
CA PHE A 59 6.81 -0.97 6.94
C PHE A 59 7.02 -1.12 8.45
N SER A 60 6.03 -1.67 9.17
CA SER A 60 6.14 -1.83 10.62
C SER A 60 7.17 -2.87 11.03
N GLY A 61 7.40 -3.92 10.21
CA GLY A 61 8.46 -4.89 10.48
C GLY A 61 9.85 -4.26 10.39
N VAL A 62 10.10 -3.45 9.37
CA VAL A 62 11.38 -2.73 9.21
C VAL A 62 11.53 -1.66 10.29
N GLU A 63 10.48 -0.92 10.59
CA GLU A 63 10.49 0.09 11.65
C GLU A 63 10.82 -0.53 13.02
N CYS A 64 10.12 -1.61 13.41
CA CYS A 64 10.43 -2.32 14.65
C CYS A 64 11.86 -2.87 14.68
N ALA A 65 12.39 -3.36 13.56
CA ALA A 65 13.76 -3.84 13.47
C ALA A 65 14.79 -2.70 13.66
N ILE A 66 14.57 -1.55 13.00
CA ILE A 66 15.43 -0.36 13.14
C ILE A 66 15.38 0.19 14.55
N GLU A 67 14.19 0.26 15.13
CA GLU A 67 13.98 0.73 16.49
C GLU A 67 14.66 -0.20 17.51
N SER A 68 14.51 -1.51 17.34
CA SER A 68 15.18 -2.50 18.19
C SER A 68 16.70 -2.41 18.09
N TYR A 69 17.24 -2.13 16.90
CA TYR A 69 18.68 -1.98 16.69
C TYR A 69 19.23 -0.65 17.25
N ARG A 70 18.50 0.46 17.08
CA ARG A 70 18.97 1.81 17.48
C ARG A 70 18.60 2.17 18.92
N GLY A 71 17.61 1.50 19.51
CA GLY A 71 17.08 1.80 20.85
C GLY A 71 16.47 3.19 20.99
N LYS A 72 16.06 3.83 19.89
CA LYS A 72 15.51 5.19 19.85
C LYS A 72 14.31 5.27 18.93
N THR A 73 13.28 6.02 19.33
CA THR A 73 11.98 6.14 18.66
C THR A 73 11.81 7.52 18.02
N ASP A 74 12.57 7.79 16.94
CA ASP A 74 12.60 9.09 16.27
C ASP A 74 11.89 9.08 14.90
N TRP A 75 11.57 10.26 14.36
CA TRP A 75 11.03 10.48 12.99
C TRP A 75 11.92 9.91 11.88
N LYS A 76 13.21 9.71 12.17
CA LYS A 76 14.15 9.06 11.26
C LYS A 76 13.80 7.59 11.05
N ASN A 77 13.22 6.91 12.04
CA ASN A 77 12.89 5.50 11.94
C ASN A 77 11.83 5.26 10.87
N GLY A 78 10.76 6.07 10.85
CA GLY A 78 9.73 5.97 9.80
C GLY A 78 10.27 6.36 8.42
N THR A 79 11.17 7.34 8.33
CA THR A 79 11.83 7.71 7.06
C THR A 79 12.66 6.55 6.50
N TYR A 80 13.48 5.89 7.33
CA TYR A 80 14.27 4.73 6.93
C TYR A 80 13.40 3.52 6.60
N ALA A 81 12.37 3.25 7.42
CA ALA A 81 11.44 2.15 7.20
C ALA A 81 10.64 2.34 5.91
N GLY A 82 10.19 3.56 5.64
CA GLY A 82 9.53 3.96 4.39
C GLY A 82 10.45 3.76 3.20
N GLY A 83 11.66 4.31 3.25
CA GLY A 83 12.63 4.20 2.16
C GLY A 83 13.01 2.75 1.84
N ILE A 84 13.26 1.92 2.86
CA ILE A 84 13.58 0.50 2.68
C ILE A 84 12.37 -0.26 2.13
N THR A 85 11.18 -0.04 2.68
CA THR A 85 9.95 -0.71 2.24
C THR A 85 9.60 -0.36 0.80
N GLY A 86 9.60 0.94 0.47
CA GLY A 86 9.34 1.45 -0.89
C GLY A 86 10.41 1.02 -1.88
N GLY A 87 11.67 0.96 -1.44
CA GLY A 87 12.78 0.43 -2.24
C GLY A 87 12.58 -1.04 -2.57
N ILE A 88 12.39 -1.90 -1.57
CA ILE A 88 12.21 -3.35 -1.77
C ILE A 88 11.00 -3.65 -2.65
N LEU A 89 9.89 -2.94 -2.45
CA LEU A 89 8.68 -3.14 -3.24
C LEU A 89 8.85 -2.64 -4.68
N GLY A 90 9.48 -1.47 -4.85
CA GLY A 90 9.75 -0.87 -6.16
C GLY A 90 10.79 -1.64 -6.97
N LEU A 91 11.76 -2.30 -6.31
CA LEU A 91 12.76 -3.13 -6.98
C LEU A 91 12.13 -4.28 -7.78
N ARG A 92 10.94 -4.76 -7.39
CA ARG A 92 10.18 -5.77 -8.16
C ARG A 92 9.76 -5.27 -9.54
N ALA A 93 9.59 -3.96 -9.71
CA ALA A 93 9.29 -3.30 -10.97
C ALA A 93 10.56 -2.76 -11.69
N GLY A 94 11.75 -2.97 -11.11
CA GLY A 94 13.05 -2.58 -11.66
C GLY A 94 13.81 -1.60 -10.77
N VAL A 95 15.12 -1.44 -11.04
CA VAL A 95 16.03 -0.62 -10.22
C VAL A 95 15.60 0.86 -10.18
N LYS A 96 15.20 1.42 -11.33
CA LYS A 96 14.71 2.80 -11.41
C LYS A 96 13.45 2.99 -10.54
N ALA A 97 12.49 2.07 -10.66
CA ALA A 97 11.28 2.09 -9.86
C ALA A 97 11.57 1.90 -8.36
N GLY A 98 12.58 1.10 -8.01
CA GLY A 98 13.07 0.95 -6.63
C GLY A 98 13.62 2.26 -6.05
N VAL A 99 14.45 2.99 -6.81
CA VAL A 99 15.00 4.28 -6.35
C VAL A 99 13.89 5.32 -6.18
N PHE A 100 13.00 5.47 -7.16
CA PHE A 100 11.87 6.38 -7.06
C PHE A 100 10.90 5.98 -5.94
N GLY A 101 10.65 4.67 -5.76
CA GLY A 101 9.84 4.12 -4.68
C GLY A 101 10.45 4.38 -3.30
N ALA A 102 11.76 4.22 -3.15
CA ALA A 102 12.47 4.52 -1.92
C ALA A 102 12.39 6.00 -1.56
N ILE A 103 12.62 6.90 -2.51
CA ILE A 103 12.54 8.34 -2.29
C ILE A 103 11.11 8.75 -1.94
N GLY A 104 10.11 8.26 -2.69
CA GLY A 104 8.71 8.59 -2.48
C GLY A 104 8.18 8.12 -1.12
N PHE A 105 8.45 6.85 -0.75
CA PHE A 105 8.02 6.33 0.54
C PHE A 105 8.79 6.96 1.70
N ALA A 106 10.09 7.25 1.55
CA ALA A 106 10.85 7.97 2.57
C ALA A 106 10.24 9.36 2.82
N ALA A 107 10.00 10.13 1.75
CA ALA A 107 9.40 11.46 1.85
C ALA A 107 7.99 11.42 2.46
N PHE A 108 7.14 10.50 1.99
CA PHE A 108 5.78 10.33 2.54
C PHE A 108 5.82 9.99 4.03
N SER A 109 6.65 9.02 4.44
CA SER A 109 6.80 8.67 5.84
C SER A 109 7.31 9.83 6.68
N SER A 110 8.31 10.60 6.20
CA SER A 110 8.80 11.80 6.92
C SER A 110 7.70 12.84 7.14
N VAL A 111 6.86 13.08 6.13
CA VAL A 111 5.76 14.07 6.22
C VAL A 111 4.70 13.61 7.22
N ILE A 112 4.32 12.33 7.18
CA ILE A 112 3.34 11.77 8.11
C ILE A 112 3.88 11.76 9.54
N ASP A 113 5.15 11.37 9.74
CA ASP A 113 5.83 11.44 11.04
C ASP A 113 5.92 12.87 11.59
N TYR A 114 6.11 13.86 10.73
CA TYR A 114 6.10 15.27 11.10
C TYR A 114 4.70 15.72 11.52
N TYR A 115 3.67 15.39 10.72
CA TYR A 115 2.28 15.74 10.98
C TYR A 115 1.70 15.07 12.24
N MET A 116 2.13 13.86 12.60
CA MET A 116 1.64 13.21 13.83
C MET A 116 2.35 13.67 15.10
N ARG A 117 3.52 14.31 14.97
CA ARG A 117 4.30 14.82 16.10
C ARG A 117 4.13 16.34 16.32
N HIS A 118 3.36 17.03 15.48
CA HIS A 118 2.94 18.43 15.65
C HIS A 118 1.41 18.50 15.66
#